data_AF-A0A3D1PKH1-F1
#
_entry.id   AF-A0A3D1PKH1-F1
#
_cell.length_a   1.000
_cell.length_b   1.000
_cell.length_c   1.000
_cell.angle_alpha   90.00
_cell.angle_beta   90.00
_cell.angle_gamma   90.00
#
_symmetry.space_group_name_H-M   'P 1'
#
loop_
_entity.id
_entity.type
_entity.pdbx_description
1 polymer ?
#
loop_
_entity_poly.entity_id
_entity_poly.type
_entity_poly.pdbx_seq_one_letter_code
_entity_poly.pdbx_strand_id
1 'polypeptide(L)'
;MEESKAENVINIIKDMNTKDKLRLGICLTTSDWANILYNKTEMYEKFDTMLKEVDEEYRTTLINFAKYKLVMFTMAKIMEMEQIQRNKVILFLFNSVK
;
A
#
# COMPACT_ATOMS: atom_id res chain seq x y z
N MET A 1 -13.76 -2.55 19.27
CA MET A 1 -12.41 -3.15 19.33
C MET A 1 -11.80 -3.30 17.94
N GLU A 2 -12.59 -3.52 16.87
CA GLU A 2 -12.10 -3.67 15.50
C GLU A 2 -11.73 -2.37 14.79
N GLU A 3 -12.51 -1.28 14.88
CA GLU A 3 -12.18 0.01 14.23
C GLU A 3 -10.80 0.56 14.60
N SER A 4 -10.33 0.24 15.81
CA SER A 4 -8.99 0.59 16.28
C SER A 4 -7.86 0.06 15.38
N LYS A 5 -8.03 -1.10 14.73
CA LYS A 5 -7.00 -1.68 13.86
C LYS A 5 -6.82 -0.89 12.57
N ALA A 6 -7.94 -0.53 11.94
CA ALA A 6 -7.93 0.27 10.71
C ALA A 6 -7.35 1.66 10.99
N GLU A 7 -7.76 2.30 12.09
CA GLU A 7 -7.24 3.61 12.51
C GLU A 7 -5.73 3.57 12.79
N ASN A 8 -5.26 2.55 13.51
CA ASN A 8 -3.83 2.38 13.78
C ASN A 8 -3.01 2.26 12.50
N VAL A 9 -3.46 1.46 11.52
CA VAL A 9 -2.77 1.34 10.24
C VAL A 9 -2.86 2.61 9.41
N ILE A 10 -4.00 3.31 9.43
CA ILE A 10 -4.13 4.62 8.78
C ILE A 10 -3.13 5.62 9.36
N ASN A 11 -2.91 5.62 10.68
CA ASN A 11 -1.92 6.49 11.32
C ASN A 11 -0.49 6.11 10.90
N ILE A 12 -0.15 4.82 10.84
CA ILE A 12 1.13 4.38 10.29
C ILE A 12 1.29 4.87 8.85
N ILE A 13 0.26 4.73 8.01
CA ILE A 13 0.30 5.17 6.61
C ILE A 13 0.47 6.69 6.53
N LYS A 14 -0.19 7.49 7.37
CA LYS A 14 -0.02 8.96 7.38
C LYS A 14 1.45 9.35 7.53
N ASP A 15 2.16 8.70 8.45
CA ASP A 15 3.55 8.97 8.79
C ASP A 15 4.56 8.43 7.76
N MET A 16 4.13 7.56 6.83
CA MET A 16 5.00 7.09 5.75
C MET A 16 5.35 8.21 4.77
N ASN A 17 6.60 8.16 4.28
CA ASN A 17 7.00 8.98 3.13
C ASN A 17 6.26 8.53 1.85
N THR A 18 6.24 9.40 0.83
CA THR A 18 5.52 9.16 -0.42
C THR A 18 5.97 7.87 -1.12
N LYS A 19 7.27 7.58 -1.15
CA LYS A 19 7.79 6.37 -1.82
C LYS A 19 7.28 5.11 -1.15
N ASP A 20 7.26 5.07 0.19
CA ASP A 20 6.77 3.91 0.94
C ASP A 20 5.25 3.73 0.82
N LYS A 21 4.48 4.84 0.73
CA LYS A 21 3.04 4.78 0.40
C LYS A 21 2.80 4.14 -0.97
N LEU A 22 3.55 4.59 -1.98
CA LEU A 22 3.45 4.05 -3.35
C LEU A 22 3.85 2.57 -3.40
N ARG A 23 4.96 2.20 -2.73
CA ARG A 23 5.42 0.80 -2.61
C ARG A 23 4.38 -0.08 -1.92
N LEU A 24 3.76 0.40 -0.84
CA LEU A 24 2.68 -0.31 -0.16
C LEU A 24 1.48 -0.52 -1.10
N GLY A 25 1.12 0.51 -1.87
CA GLY A 25 0.06 0.43 -2.88
C GLY A 25 0.33 -0.68 -3.90
N ILE A 26 1.55 -0.72 -4.45
CA ILE A 26 2.01 -1.76 -5.37
C ILE A 26 1.94 -3.16 -4.73
N CYS A 27 2.43 -3.33 -3.51
CA CYS A 27 2.38 -4.61 -2.80
C CYS A 27 0.93 -5.10 -2.60
N LEU A 28 0.00 -4.20 -2.29
CA LEU A 28 -1.40 -4.56 -2.04
C LEU A 28 -2.16 -4.90 -3.34
N THR A 29 -1.87 -4.22 -4.44
CA THR A 29 -2.57 -4.45 -5.73
C THR A 29 -2.01 -5.66 -6.49
N THR A 30 -0.73 -6.00 -6.28
CA THR A 30 -0.12 -7.21 -6.86
C THR A 30 -0.41 -8.49 -6.07
N SER A 31 -0.82 -8.37 -4.82
CA SER A 31 -1.07 -9.53 -3.97
C SER A 31 -2.48 -10.10 -4.18
N ASP A 32 -2.56 -11.41 -4.41
CA ASP A 32 -3.83 -12.14 -4.43
C ASP A 32 -4.52 -12.11 -3.07
N TRP A 33 -3.74 -12.16 -1.99
CA TRP A 33 -4.20 -12.21 -0.61
C TRP A 33 -4.90 -10.94 -0.13
N ALA A 34 -4.67 -9.81 -0.79
CA ALA A 34 -5.29 -8.55 -0.41
C ALA A 34 -6.81 -8.56 -0.61
N ASN A 35 -7.41 -9.43 -1.44
CA ASN A 35 -8.88 -9.58 -1.62
C ASN A 35 -9.68 -8.26 -1.49
N ILE A 36 -9.30 -7.26 -2.29
CA ILE A 36 -9.84 -5.88 -2.24
C ILE A 36 -10.97 -5.73 -3.24
N LEU A 37 -11.95 -4.86 -2.94
CA LEU A 37 -13.10 -4.63 -3.81
C LEU A 37 -12.75 -3.85 -5.09
N TYR A 38 -11.67 -3.07 -5.05
CA TYR A 38 -11.30 -2.12 -6.10
C TYR A 38 -10.55 -2.78 -7.27
N ASN A 39 -10.53 -2.09 -8.42
CA ASN A 39 -9.79 -2.52 -9.60
C ASN A 39 -8.28 -2.51 -9.33
N LYS A 40 -7.71 -3.70 -9.10
CA LYS A 40 -6.29 -3.87 -8.80
C LYS A 40 -5.39 -3.36 -9.93
N THR A 41 -5.78 -3.55 -11.19
CA THR A 41 -4.98 -3.16 -12.36
C THR A 41 -4.84 -1.65 -12.45
N GLU A 42 -5.96 -0.92 -12.39
CA GLU A 42 -5.97 0.54 -12.45
C GLU A 42 -5.22 1.16 -11.28
N MET A 43 -5.43 0.63 -10.06
CA MET A 43 -4.71 1.09 -8.88
C MET A 43 -3.20 0.82 -9.00
N TYR A 44 -2.81 -0.37 -9.46
CA TYR A 44 -1.41 -0.72 -9.68
C TYR A 44 -0.75 0.25 -10.65
N GLU A 45 -1.36 0.49 -11.81
CA GLU A 45 -0.83 1.38 -12.85
C GLU A 45 -0.60 2.80 -12.32
N LYS A 46 -1.53 3.33 -11.50
CA LYS A 46 -1.36 4.62 -10.85
C LYS A 46 -0.14 4.63 -9.92
N PHE A 47 -0.05 3.67 -8.99
CA PHE A 47 1.05 3.64 -8.03
C PHE A 47 2.42 3.40 -8.71
N ASP A 48 2.46 2.51 -9.71
CA ASP A 48 3.67 2.20 -10.47
C ASP A 48 4.17 3.40 -11.27
N THR A 49 3.27 4.11 -11.97
CA THR A 49 3.61 5.33 -12.72
C THR A 49 4.18 6.39 -11.79
N MET A 50 3.47 6.70 -10.70
CA MET A 50 3.92 7.70 -9.72
C MET A 50 5.27 7.33 -9.09
N LEU A 51 5.51 6.05 -8.80
CA LEU A 51 6.79 5.62 -8.19
C LEU A 51 7.95 5.73 -9.18
N LYS A 52 7.73 5.38 -10.45
CA LYS A 52 8.74 5.53 -11.53
C LYS A 52 9.17 6.97 -11.75
N GLU A 53 8.28 7.93 -11.52
CA GLU A 53 8.57 9.36 -11.65
C GLU A 53 9.47 9.89 -10.53
N VAL A 54 9.30 9.37 -9.30
CA VAL A 54 9.98 9.90 -8.10
C VAL A 54 11.15 9.02 -7.61
N ASP A 55 11.30 7.82 -8.15
CA ASP A 55 12.29 6.84 -7.72
C ASP A 55 13.05 6.19 -8.90
N GLU A 56 14.22 6.74 -9.18
CA GLU A 56 15.07 6.27 -10.29
C GLU A 56 15.57 4.83 -10.09
N GLU A 57 15.84 4.41 -8.85
CA GLU A 57 16.25 3.04 -8.55
C GLU A 57 15.11 2.07 -8.91
N TYR A 58 13.87 2.42 -8.55
CA TYR A 58 12.69 1.62 -8.90
C TYR A 58 12.46 1.55 -10.40
N ARG A 59 12.68 2.67 -11.11
CA ARG A 59 12.49 2.74 -12.57
C ARG A 59 13.48 1.87 -13.34
N THR A 60 14.72 1.76 -12.86
CA THR A 60 15.84 1.19 -13.64
C THR A 60 16.28 -0.19 -13.18
N THR A 61 15.84 -0.64 -11.99
CA THR A 61 16.32 -1.89 -11.40
C THR A 61 15.19 -2.77 -10.87
N LEU A 62 15.47 -4.07 -10.74
CA LEU A 62 14.55 -5.00 -10.09
C LEU A 62 14.69 -4.89 -8.57
N ILE A 63 13.69 -4.28 -7.93
CA ILE A 63 13.72 -3.99 -6.50
C ILE A 63 13.25 -5.18 -5.66
N ASN A 64 14.03 -5.51 -4.63
CA ASN A 64 13.61 -6.42 -3.57
C ASN A 64 12.78 -5.67 -2.51
N PHE A 65 11.46 -5.86 -2.54
CA PHE A 65 10.54 -5.23 -1.59
C PHE A 65 10.75 -5.64 -0.13
N ALA A 66 11.39 -6.79 0.13
CA ALA A 66 11.71 -7.24 1.49
C ALA A 66 12.67 -6.29 2.23
N LYS A 67 13.39 -5.41 1.50
CA LYS A 67 14.22 -4.36 2.10
C LYS A 67 13.36 -3.32 2.86
N TYR A 68 12.12 -3.08 2.42
CA TYR A 68 11.24 -2.07 3.01
C TYR A 68 10.41 -2.66 4.15
N LYS A 69 11.07 -2.84 5.31
CA LYS A 69 10.47 -3.48 6.50
C LYS A 69 9.14 -2.85 6.93
N LEU A 70 9.03 -1.51 6.87
CA LEU A 70 7.81 -0.79 7.24
C LEU A 70 6.64 -1.10 6.29
N VAL A 71 6.92 -1.21 4.99
CA VAL A 71 5.93 -1.59 3.96
C VAL A 71 5.44 -3.01 4.23
N MET A 72 6.37 -3.96 4.42
CA MET A 72 6.03 -5.36 4.71
C MET A 72 5.24 -5.52 6.01
N PHE A 73 5.64 -4.81 7.07
CA PHE A 73 4.94 -4.81 8.35
C PHE A 73 3.50 -4.29 8.21
N THR A 74 3.33 -3.20 7.47
CA THR A 74 2.00 -2.59 7.27
C THR A 74 1.12 -3.48 6.41
N MET A 75 1.66 -4.09 5.36
CA MET A 75 0.94 -5.08 4.55
C MET A 75 0.47 -6.27 5.40
N ALA A 76 1.34 -6.82 6.27
CA ALA A 76 0.95 -7.91 7.17
C ALA A 76 -0.22 -7.50 8.08
N LYS A 77 -0.20 -6.28 8.65
CA LYS A 77 -1.32 -5.76 9.44
C LYS A 77 -2.61 -5.63 8.65
N ILE A 78 -2.54 -5.23 7.39
CA ILE A 78 -3.70 -5.13 6.49
C ILE A 78 -4.27 -6.51 6.14
N MET A 79 -3.42 -7.53 6.00
CA MET A 79 -3.83 -8.91 5.71
C MET A 79 -4.56 -9.57 6.89
N GLU A 80 -4.24 -9.17 8.13
CA GLU A 80 -4.94 -9.62 9.35
C GLU A 80 -6.34 -8.99 9.52
N MET A 81 -6.71 -8.01 8.70
CA MET A 81 -7.98 -7.30 8.79
C MET A 81 -9.10 -7.97 8.00
N GLU A 82 -10.33 -7.75 8.45
CA GLU A 82 -11.53 -8.04 7.67
C GLU A 82 -11.60 -7.18 6.40
N GLN A 83 -12.32 -7.68 5.40
CA GLN A 83 -12.40 -7.05 4.08
C GLN A 83 -12.91 -5.60 4.13
N ILE A 84 -13.91 -5.30 4.98
CA ILE A 84 -14.45 -3.94 5.13
C ILE A 84 -13.38 -2.97 5.60
N GLN A 85 -12.61 -3.36 6.61
CA GLN A 85 -11.54 -2.53 7.17
C GLN A 85 -10.40 -2.34 6.18
N ARG A 86 -10.00 -3.44 5.54
CA ARG A 86 -8.98 -3.46 4.49
C ARG A 86 -9.32 -2.50 3.37
N ASN A 87 -10.56 -2.54 2.88
CA ASN A 87 -11.03 -1.63 1.83
C ASN A 87 -10.99 -0.17 2.29
N LYS A 88 -11.37 0.14 3.54
CA LYS A 88 -11.25 1.50 4.11
C LYS A 88 -9.80 1.98 4.12
N VAL A 89 -8.86 1.15 4.59
CA VAL A 89 -7.42 1.48 4.63
C VAL A 89 -6.87 1.73 3.23
N ILE A 90 -7.27 0.91 2.26
CA ILE A 90 -6.77 0.99 0.89
C ILE A 90 -7.31 2.22 0.16
N LEU A 91 -8.59 2.54 0.37
CA LEU A 91 -9.17 3.79 -0.13
C LEU A 91 -8.46 5.01 0.46
N PHE A 92 -8.15 4.97 1.75
CA PHE A 92 -7.35 6.02 2.38
C PHE A 92 -5.95 6.13 1.75
N LEU A 93 -5.24 5.01 1.58
CA LEU A 93 -3.91 4.99 0.95
C LEU A 93 -3.94 5.61 -0.45
N PHE A 94 -4.91 5.21 -1.28
CA PHE A 94 -5.09 5.74 -2.63
C PHE A 94 -5.30 7.26 -2.64
N ASN A 95 -6.12 7.77 -1.71
CA ASN A 95 -6.37 9.21 -1.59
C ASN A 95 -5.22 9.98 -0.91
N SER A 96 -4.29 9.28 -0.24
CA SER A 96 -3.15 9.89 0.44
C SER A 96 -1.95 10.17 -0.47
N VAL A 97 -1.94 9.59 -1.67
CA VAL A 97 -0.95 9.85 -2.71
C VAL A 97 -1.56 10.83 -3.72
N LYS A 98 -0.98 12.02 -3.82
CA LYS A 98 -1.43 13.08 -4.74
C LYS A 98 -0.87 12.85 -6.12
#